data_AF-A0A970VGE9-F1
#
_entry.id   AF-A0A970VGE9-F1
#
_cell.length_a   1.000
_cell.length_b   1.000
_cell.length_c   1.000
_cell.angle_alpha   90.00
_cell.angle_beta   90.00
_cell.angle_gamma   90.00
#
_symmetry.space_group_name_H-M   'P 1'
#
loop_
_entity.id
_entity.type
_entity.pdbx_description
1 polymer ?
#
loop_
_entity_poly.entity_id
_entity_poly.type
_entity_poly.pdbx_seq_one_letter_code
_entity_poly.pdbx_strand_id
1 'polypeptide(L)'
;MSVIVLDNIAWNIDVNELMKRFYIPHGSEDAARLEALARAAEKVGKPKAMFKVSHIEDRGDDFVIVDGIKLKSRILRINFDESDRVFPYVVTCGSEIEEWSKTVDDFMERYWVDGMKEMALAEATKALYYRVEHEFLKRSVTSMNPGSLKDWPIEQQKQLFQILGDPKETIGVQLTDSYLMLPMKSASGILFSTSKGFENCRMCPRENCPGRRAPYDPQLVESYKE
;
A
#
# COMPACT_ATOMS: atom_id res chain seq x y z
N MET A 1 21.22 5.92 -0.92
CA MET A 1 20.46 7.19 -0.82
C MET A 1 19.61 7.17 0.44
N SER A 2 19.26 8.35 0.98
CA SER A 2 18.37 8.48 2.15
C SER A 2 16.92 8.15 1.79
N VAL A 3 16.14 7.77 2.79
CA VAL A 3 14.68 7.63 2.71
C VAL A 3 14.05 8.99 2.41
N ILE A 4 12.99 8.97 1.61
CA ILE A 4 12.12 10.12 1.34
C ILE A 4 10.78 9.88 2.03
N VAL A 5 10.30 10.89 2.74
CA VAL A 5 9.07 10.83 3.54
C VAL A 5 8.07 11.85 3.00
N LEU A 6 6.80 11.43 2.93
CA LEU A 6 5.65 12.27 2.65
C LEU A 6 4.75 12.23 3.89
N ASP A 7 4.79 13.29 4.69
CA ASP A 7 4.09 13.39 5.99
C ASP A 7 3.10 14.55 6.07
N ASN A 8 3.00 15.35 5.01
CA ASN A 8 2.07 16.46 4.85
C ASN A 8 1.09 16.19 3.70
N ILE A 9 0.51 14.98 3.69
CA ILE A 9 -0.44 14.55 2.67
C ILE A 9 -1.81 15.11 3.03
N ALA A 10 -2.31 16.04 2.20
CA ALA A 10 -3.67 16.51 2.31
C ALA A 10 -4.64 15.36 2.02
N TRP A 11 -5.64 15.22 2.87
CA TRP A 11 -6.70 14.24 2.68
C TRP A 11 -8.02 14.81 3.18
N ASN A 12 -9.11 14.33 2.59
CA ASN A 12 -10.48 14.65 2.98
C ASN A 12 -11.32 13.39 2.83
N ILE A 13 -12.41 13.35 3.59
CA ILE A 13 -13.34 12.24 3.60
C ILE A 13 -14.54 12.61 2.73
N ASP A 14 -14.76 11.84 1.67
CA ASP A 14 -16.02 11.90 0.93
C ASP A 14 -17.10 11.17 1.75
N VAL A 15 -17.81 11.95 2.57
CA VAL A 15 -18.88 11.40 3.42
C VAL A 15 -20.01 10.82 2.58
N ASN A 16 -20.28 11.35 1.38
CA ASN A 16 -21.33 10.81 0.50
C ASN A 16 -20.94 9.42 -0.01
N GLU A 17 -19.67 9.22 -0.35
CA GLU A 17 -19.14 7.90 -0.70
C GLU A 17 -19.30 6.92 0.47
N LEU A 18 -18.99 7.35 1.70
CA LEU A 18 -19.18 6.50 2.89
C LEU A 18 -20.65 6.18 3.15
N MET A 19 -21.56 7.16 3.04
CA MET A 19 -22.99 6.93 3.21
C MET A 19 -23.50 5.91 2.19
N LYS A 20 -23.09 6.03 0.92
CA LYS A 20 -23.42 5.07 -0.13
C LYS A 20 -22.85 3.69 0.17
N ARG A 21 -21.58 3.61 0.59
CA ARG A 21 -20.89 2.35 0.90
C ARG A 21 -21.54 1.59 2.06
N PHE A 22 -21.98 2.32 3.08
CA PHE A 22 -22.58 1.76 4.30
C PHE A 22 -24.11 1.74 4.27
N TYR A 23 -24.72 2.09 3.13
CA TYR A 23 -26.17 2.13 2.94
C TYR A 23 -26.90 3.02 3.97
N ILE A 24 -26.28 4.15 4.34
CA ILE A 24 -26.82 5.11 5.30
C ILE A 24 -27.67 6.14 4.54
N PRO A 25 -28.97 6.28 4.87
CA PRO A 25 -29.82 7.29 4.25
C PRO A 25 -29.38 8.72 4.64
N HIS A 26 -29.36 9.62 3.66
CA HIS A 26 -29.11 11.04 3.93
C HIS A 26 -30.14 11.61 4.92
N GLY A 27 -29.69 12.46 5.83
CA GLY A 27 -30.52 13.11 6.85
C GLY A 27 -30.95 12.21 8.02
N SER A 28 -30.51 10.95 8.06
CA SER A 28 -30.71 10.06 9.21
C SER A 28 -29.82 10.43 10.40
N GLU A 29 -30.12 9.90 11.58
CA GLU A 29 -29.27 10.04 12.76
C GLU A 29 -27.86 9.44 12.52
N ASP A 30 -27.79 8.29 11.86
CA ASP A 30 -26.52 7.65 11.50
C ASP A 30 -25.71 8.49 10.51
N ALA A 31 -26.36 9.21 9.60
CA ALA A 31 -25.67 10.17 8.73
C ALA A 31 -25.01 11.29 9.53
N ALA A 32 -25.71 11.86 10.52
CA ALA A 32 -25.14 12.89 11.39
C ALA A 32 -23.97 12.37 12.25
N ARG A 33 -24.07 11.13 12.75
CA ARG A 33 -22.99 10.45 13.48
C ARG A 33 -21.77 10.20 12.58
N LEU A 34 -21.97 9.67 11.38
CA LEU A 34 -20.92 9.44 10.39
C LEU A 34 -20.19 10.75 10.04
N GLU A 35 -20.93 11.82 9.79
CA GLU A 35 -20.35 13.14 9.52
C GLU A 35 -19.51 13.68 10.69
N ALA A 36 -19.98 13.49 11.93
CA ALA A 36 -19.23 13.91 13.11
C ALA A 36 -17.91 13.13 13.25
N LEU A 37 -17.96 11.81 13.02
CA LEU A 37 -16.77 10.95 13.00
C LEU A 37 -15.81 11.33 11.88
N ALA A 38 -16.32 11.62 10.68
CA ALA A 38 -15.50 12.06 9.56
C ALA A 38 -14.74 13.36 9.89
N ARG A 39 -15.42 14.38 10.44
CA ARG A 39 -14.77 15.62 10.88
C ARG A 39 -13.70 15.39 11.95
N ALA A 40 -13.98 14.48 12.90
CA ALA A 40 -13.00 14.12 13.93
C ALA A 40 -11.78 13.39 13.32
N ALA A 41 -12.03 12.44 12.42
CA ALA A 41 -11.01 11.69 11.71
C ALA A 41 -10.10 12.61 10.89
N GLU A 42 -10.65 13.50 10.07
CA GLU A 42 -9.87 14.48 9.27
C GLU A 42 -8.96 15.36 10.12
N LYS A 43 -9.43 15.76 11.31
CA LYS A 43 -8.66 16.61 12.22
C LYS A 43 -7.45 15.89 12.82
N VAL A 44 -7.54 14.59 13.05
CA VAL A 44 -6.48 13.81 13.72
C VAL A 44 -5.61 13.04 12.75
N GLY A 45 -6.16 12.60 11.61
CA GLY A 45 -5.47 11.69 10.71
C GLY A 45 -4.33 12.36 9.97
N LYS A 46 -3.21 11.65 9.91
CA LYS A 46 -2.00 12.06 9.19
C LYS A 46 -1.55 10.90 8.30
N PRO A 47 -2.18 10.70 7.14
CA PRO A 47 -1.71 9.72 6.17
C PRO A 47 -0.26 10.03 5.79
N LYS A 48 0.56 8.98 5.73
CA LYS A 48 2.00 9.10 5.51
C LYS A 48 2.48 8.06 4.51
N ALA A 49 3.55 8.40 3.82
CA ALA A 49 4.30 7.47 2.99
C ALA A 49 5.79 7.64 3.22
N MET A 50 6.55 6.57 3.05
CA MET A 50 7.99 6.63 2.90
C MET A 50 8.41 5.72 1.76
N PHE A 51 9.45 6.10 1.05
CA PHE A 51 10.08 5.25 0.05
C PHE A 51 11.56 5.55 -0.04
N LYS A 52 12.30 4.66 -0.69
CA LYS A 52 13.74 4.83 -0.93
C LYS A 52 14.01 4.67 -2.41
N VAL A 53 14.91 5.49 -2.94
CA VAL A 53 15.48 5.25 -4.27
C VAL A 53 16.54 4.17 -4.11
N SER A 54 16.28 2.98 -4.66
CA SER A 54 17.14 1.80 -4.51
C SER A 54 17.55 1.25 -5.86
N HIS A 55 18.71 0.59 -5.88
CA HIS A 55 19.30 0.05 -7.10
C HIS A 55 19.28 -1.48 -7.07
N ILE A 56 19.06 -2.07 -8.24
CA ILE A 56 19.21 -3.51 -8.42
C ILE A 56 20.68 -3.78 -8.75
N GLU A 57 21.34 -4.51 -7.86
CA GLU A 57 22.78 -4.80 -7.93
C GLU A 57 23.05 -6.10 -8.67
N ASP A 58 22.20 -7.10 -8.48
CA ASP A 58 22.35 -8.42 -9.07
C ASP A 58 20.99 -9.09 -9.27
N ARG A 59 20.97 -10.06 -10.19
CA ARG A 59 19.78 -10.77 -10.63
C ARG A 59 20.12 -12.24 -10.87
N GLY A 60 19.51 -13.14 -10.10
CA GLY A 60 19.61 -14.58 -10.32
C GLY A 60 18.40 -15.13 -11.09
N ASP A 61 18.17 -16.43 -10.98
CA ASP A 61 17.04 -17.11 -11.65
C ASP A 61 15.69 -16.82 -10.99
N ASP A 62 15.67 -16.71 -9.65
CA ASP A 62 14.46 -16.56 -8.83
C ASP A 62 14.58 -15.44 -7.79
N PHE A 63 15.56 -14.53 -7.96
CA PHE A 63 15.80 -13.44 -7.02
C PHE A 63 16.40 -12.20 -7.67
N VAL A 64 16.31 -11.09 -6.92
CA VAL A 64 17.03 -9.85 -7.18
C VAL A 64 17.72 -9.36 -5.90
N ILE A 65 18.84 -8.67 -6.04
CA ILE A 65 19.52 -7.99 -4.92
C ILE A 65 19.24 -6.49 -5.07
N VAL A 66 18.58 -5.91 -4.06
CA VAL A 66 18.23 -4.48 -4.00
C VAL A 66 18.90 -3.87 -2.78
N ASP A 67 19.79 -2.91 -2.99
CA ASP A 67 20.62 -2.28 -1.94
C ASP A 67 21.26 -3.32 -0.99
N GLY A 68 21.91 -4.35 -1.54
CA GLY A 68 22.54 -5.45 -0.80
C GLY A 68 21.58 -6.48 -0.17
N ILE A 69 20.25 -6.29 -0.29
CA ILE A 69 19.25 -7.19 0.28
C ILE A 69 18.66 -8.10 -0.79
N LYS A 70 18.70 -9.41 -0.56
CA LYS A 70 18.16 -10.43 -1.47
C LYS A 70 16.65 -10.58 -1.31
N LEU A 71 15.90 -10.27 -2.37
CA LEU A 71 14.46 -10.52 -2.49
C LEU A 71 14.23 -11.76 -3.34
N LYS A 72 13.51 -12.76 -2.81
CA LYS A 72 13.24 -14.03 -3.52
C LYS A 72 11.85 -13.99 -4.16
N SER A 73 11.82 -13.92 -5.49
CA SER A 73 10.62 -13.94 -6.33
C SER A 73 11.06 -13.99 -7.79
N ARG A 74 10.58 -14.98 -8.53
CA ARG A 74 10.79 -15.07 -9.98
C ARG A 74 10.05 -13.95 -10.71
N ILE A 75 8.86 -13.58 -10.23
CA ILE A 75 8.05 -12.52 -10.83
C ILE A 75 8.75 -11.16 -10.67
N LEU A 76 9.34 -10.85 -9.51
CA LEU A 76 10.17 -9.66 -9.34
C LEU A 76 11.34 -9.69 -10.32
N ARG A 77 12.05 -10.82 -10.42
CA ARG A 77 13.17 -10.98 -11.33
C ARG A 77 12.79 -10.68 -12.79
N ILE A 78 11.69 -11.22 -13.29
CA ILE A 78 11.20 -11.00 -14.66
C ILE A 78 10.74 -9.54 -14.86
N ASN A 79 10.01 -8.99 -13.89
CA ASN A 79 9.49 -7.62 -13.98
C ASN A 79 10.58 -6.55 -13.93
N PHE A 80 11.73 -6.88 -13.31
CA PHE A 80 12.86 -5.97 -13.15
C PHE A 80 13.93 -6.12 -14.24
N ASP A 81 13.66 -6.88 -15.31
CA ASP A 81 14.57 -7.01 -16.47
C ASP A 81 14.95 -5.65 -17.08
N GLU A 82 14.00 -4.73 -17.16
CA GLU A 82 14.16 -3.42 -17.81
C GLU A 82 14.43 -2.28 -16.82
N SER A 83 14.58 -2.59 -15.52
CA SER A 83 14.71 -1.60 -14.45
C SER A 83 15.98 -1.84 -13.67
N ASP A 84 16.89 -0.87 -13.62
CA ASP A 84 18.04 -0.87 -12.69
C ASP A 84 17.77 -0.11 -11.39
N ARG A 85 16.62 0.56 -11.33
CA ARG A 85 16.21 1.40 -10.21
C ARG A 85 14.77 1.10 -9.84
N VAL A 86 14.54 0.95 -8.55
CA VAL A 86 13.25 0.60 -7.96
C VAL A 86 13.00 1.45 -6.71
N PHE A 87 11.75 1.47 -6.26
CA PHE A 87 11.32 2.31 -5.13
C PHE A 87 10.57 1.46 -4.09
N PRO A 88 11.29 0.74 -3.23
CA PRO A 88 10.75 0.17 -2.01
C PRO A 88 9.96 1.21 -1.22
N TYR A 89 8.79 0.86 -0.71
CA TYR A 89 7.92 1.79 0.00
C TYR A 89 7.09 1.15 1.11
N VAL A 90 6.65 2.01 2.04
CA VAL A 90 5.57 1.76 3.00
C VAL A 90 4.64 2.98 3.02
N VAL A 91 3.33 2.74 3.02
CA VAL A 91 2.26 3.76 3.12
C VAL A 91 1.31 3.39 4.25
N THR A 92 0.70 4.38 4.90
CA THR A 92 -0.21 4.17 6.03
C THR A 92 -1.30 5.23 6.11
N CYS A 93 -2.45 4.87 6.68
CA CYS A 93 -3.49 5.82 7.08
C CYS A 93 -3.03 6.79 8.19
N GLY A 94 -1.96 6.46 8.91
CA GLY A 94 -1.40 7.25 10.01
C GLY A 94 -1.69 6.62 11.39
N SER A 95 -0.68 6.59 12.24
CA SER A 95 -0.81 6.08 13.62
C SER A 95 -1.76 6.92 14.47
N GLU A 96 -1.96 8.19 14.11
CA GLU A 96 -2.85 9.11 14.81
C GLU A 96 -4.32 8.71 14.69
N ILE A 97 -4.81 8.42 13.47
CA ILE A 97 -6.19 7.96 13.26
C ILE A 97 -6.38 6.53 13.77
N GLU A 98 -5.33 5.70 13.72
CA GLU A 98 -5.35 4.37 14.33
C GLU A 98 -5.55 4.45 15.84
N GLU A 99 -4.79 5.30 16.53
CA GLU A 99 -4.92 5.45 17.99
C GLU A 99 -6.25 6.08 18.37
N TRP A 100 -6.68 7.14 17.70
CA TRP A 100 -7.99 7.76 17.92
C TRP A 100 -9.13 6.75 17.73
N SER A 101 -9.06 5.90 16.70
CA SER A 101 -10.13 4.93 16.46
C SER A 101 -10.37 3.94 17.60
N LYS A 102 -9.39 3.73 18.48
CA LYS A 102 -9.53 2.85 19.64
C LYS A 102 -10.43 3.45 20.72
N THR A 103 -10.69 4.75 20.68
CA THR A 103 -11.63 5.42 21.59
C THR A 103 -13.08 5.35 21.09
N VAL A 104 -13.33 4.74 19.93
CA VAL A 104 -14.67 4.55 19.37
C VAL A 104 -15.18 3.18 19.82
N ASP A 105 -16.16 3.18 20.72
CA ASP A 105 -16.66 1.94 21.34
C ASP A 105 -17.72 1.23 20.50
N ASP A 106 -18.59 2.01 19.84
CA ASP A 106 -19.70 1.48 19.05
C ASP A 106 -19.17 0.64 17.88
N PHE A 107 -19.73 -0.55 17.70
CA PHE A 107 -19.28 -1.50 16.69
C PHE A 107 -19.52 -1.00 15.26
N MET A 108 -20.66 -0.35 15.03
CA MET A 108 -21.02 0.19 13.73
C MET A 108 -20.16 1.42 13.39
N GLU A 109 -19.91 2.30 14.36
CA GLU A 109 -19.02 3.44 14.19
C GLU A 109 -17.58 3.00 13.92
N ARG A 110 -17.08 1.96 14.60
CA ARG A 110 -15.74 1.38 14.29
C ARG A 110 -15.65 0.88 12.85
N TYR A 111 -16.72 0.27 12.34
CA TYR A 111 -16.77 -0.15 10.95
C TYR A 111 -16.72 1.04 9.98
N TRP A 112 -17.41 2.14 10.30
CA TRP A 112 -17.34 3.36 9.51
C TRP A 112 -15.95 4.01 9.54
N VAL A 113 -15.34 4.08 10.72
CA VAL A 113 -13.98 4.61 10.92
C VAL A 113 -12.95 3.77 10.17
N ASP A 114 -13.13 2.46 10.05
CA ASP A 114 -12.27 1.61 9.23
C ASP A 114 -12.32 2.01 7.74
N GLY A 115 -13.50 2.36 7.23
CA GLY A 115 -13.66 2.94 5.89
C GLY A 115 -12.96 4.29 5.73
N MET A 116 -12.98 5.15 6.76
CA MET A 116 -12.25 6.43 6.75
C MET A 116 -10.74 6.22 6.70
N LYS A 117 -10.21 5.23 7.44
CA LYS A 117 -8.78 4.87 7.39
C LYS A 117 -8.37 4.34 6.01
N GLU A 118 -9.26 3.60 5.34
CA GLU A 118 -9.02 3.16 3.95
C GLU A 118 -8.92 4.34 2.99
N MET A 119 -9.76 5.36 3.14
CA MET A 119 -9.66 6.61 2.36
C MET A 119 -8.34 7.33 2.63
N ALA A 120 -7.92 7.46 3.89
CA ALA A 120 -6.63 8.05 4.24
C ALA A 120 -5.45 7.28 3.61
N LEU A 121 -5.47 5.94 3.66
CA LEU A 121 -4.47 5.10 3.00
C LEU A 121 -4.48 5.29 1.48
N ALA A 122 -5.65 5.46 0.86
CA ALA A 122 -5.77 5.72 -0.56
C ALA A 122 -5.10 7.04 -0.96
N GLU A 123 -5.29 8.12 -0.19
CA GLU A 123 -4.61 9.39 -0.42
C GLU A 123 -3.09 9.29 -0.24
N ALA A 124 -2.62 8.57 0.80
CA ALA A 124 -1.19 8.30 0.98
C ALA A 124 -0.57 7.58 -0.23
N THR A 125 -1.30 6.58 -0.75
CA THR A 125 -0.88 5.78 -1.89
C THR A 125 -0.84 6.63 -3.17
N LYS A 126 -1.88 7.44 -3.42
CA LYS A 126 -1.93 8.36 -4.57
C LYS A 126 -0.77 9.35 -4.54
N ALA A 127 -0.51 9.96 -3.38
CA ALA A 127 0.59 10.92 -3.23
C ALA A 127 1.97 10.28 -3.50
N LEU A 128 2.20 9.07 -2.97
CA LEU A 128 3.42 8.32 -3.25
C LEU A 128 3.58 8.03 -4.75
N TYR A 129 2.54 7.48 -5.38
CA TYR A 129 2.58 7.09 -6.79
C TYR A 129 2.83 8.31 -7.67
N TYR A 130 2.11 9.40 -7.40
CA TYR A 130 2.29 10.68 -8.08
C TYR A 130 3.75 11.17 -7.96
N ARG A 131 4.32 11.15 -6.74
CA ARG A 131 5.70 11.55 -6.47
C ARG A 131 6.70 10.73 -7.28
N VAL A 132 6.57 9.41 -7.28
CA VAL A 132 7.49 8.50 -7.98
C VAL A 132 7.36 8.63 -9.50
N GLU A 133 6.13 8.64 -10.01
CA GLU A 133 5.82 8.81 -11.43
C GLU A 133 6.35 10.14 -11.96
N HIS A 134 6.05 11.25 -11.29
CA HIS A 134 6.30 12.58 -11.84
C HIS A 134 7.71 13.09 -11.58
N GLU A 135 8.40 12.65 -10.53
CA GLU A 135 9.72 13.18 -10.21
C GLU A 135 10.86 12.21 -10.52
N PHE A 136 10.61 10.90 -10.50
CA PHE A 136 11.67 9.91 -10.68
C PHE A 136 11.58 9.12 -11.99
N LEU A 137 10.41 8.58 -12.33
CA LEU A 137 10.25 7.70 -13.50
C LEU A 137 9.87 8.44 -14.79
N LYS A 138 9.09 9.53 -14.71
CA LYS A 138 8.55 10.28 -15.86
C LYS A 138 7.71 9.40 -16.80
N ARG A 139 7.04 8.39 -16.26
CA ARG A 139 6.18 7.40 -16.92
C ARG A 139 5.37 6.65 -15.85
N SER A 140 4.36 5.89 -16.30
CA SER A 140 3.50 5.12 -15.41
C SER A 140 4.28 4.22 -14.45
N VAL A 141 3.85 4.21 -13.19
CA VAL A 141 4.38 3.35 -12.14
C VAL A 141 3.62 2.03 -12.09
N THR A 142 4.34 0.96 -11.81
CA THR A 142 3.79 -0.35 -11.47
C THR A 142 4.21 -0.72 -10.05
N SER A 143 3.37 -1.47 -9.34
CA SER A 143 3.66 -1.93 -7.98
C SER A 143 3.59 -3.44 -7.84
N MET A 144 4.54 -4.00 -7.10
CA MET A 144 4.43 -5.34 -6.54
C MET A 144 4.39 -5.25 -5.01
N ASN A 145 3.66 -6.16 -4.37
CA ASN A 145 3.44 -6.17 -2.93
C ASN A 145 3.62 -7.58 -2.38
N PRO A 146 4.48 -7.79 -1.36
CA PRO A 146 4.61 -9.09 -0.70
C PRO A 146 3.25 -9.59 -0.19
N GLY A 147 3.01 -10.90 -0.30
CA GLY A 147 1.76 -11.54 0.11
C GLY A 147 0.60 -11.42 -0.89
N SER A 148 0.72 -10.58 -1.94
CA SER A 148 -0.31 -10.50 -2.99
C SER A 148 -0.28 -11.71 -3.94
N LEU A 149 0.90 -12.31 -4.13
CA LEU A 149 1.13 -13.48 -4.97
C LEU A 149 1.91 -14.53 -4.18
N LYS A 150 1.69 -15.81 -4.48
CA LYS A 150 2.40 -16.92 -3.83
C LYS A 150 3.92 -16.86 -4.06
N ASP A 151 4.34 -16.39 -5.24
CA ASP A 151 5.75 -16.27 -5.62
C ASP A 151 6.52 -15.22 -4.80
N TRP A 152 5.83 -14.19 -4.29
CA TRP A 152 6.44 -13.21 -3.41
C TRP A 152 5.67 -13.13 -2.09
N PRO A 153 5.99 -14.03 -1.14
CA PRO A 153 5.16 -14.25 0.04
C PRO A 153 5.34 -13.16 1.10
N ILE A 154 4.42 -13.07 2.06
CA ILE A 154 4.34 -11.95 3.02
C ILE A 154 5.58 -11.83 3.92
N GLU A 155 6.30 -12.92 4.13
CA GLU A 155 7.54 -12.97 4.90
C GLU A 155 8.62 -12.06 4.31
N GLN A 156 8.56 -11.81 3.00
CA GLN A 156 9.47 -10.91 2.27
C GLN A 156 9.32 -9.43 2.67
N GLN A 157 8.28 -9.07 3.44
CA GLN A 157 8.20 -7.74 4.04
C GLN A 157 9.36 -7.47 4.99
N LYS A 158 9.97 -8.50 5.64
CA LYS A 158 11.15 -8.28 6.49
C LYS A 158 12.31 -7.67 5.70
N GLN A 159 12.60 -8.22 4.52
CA GLN A 159 13.63 -7.73 3.62
C GLN A 159 13.30 -6.33 3.11
N LEU A 160 12.02 -6.08 2.79
CA LEU A 160 11.58 -4.75 2.38
C LEU A 160 11.81 -3.70 3.47
N PHE A 161 11.47 -4.04 4.73
CA PHE A 161 11.72 -3.17 5.88
C PHE A 161 13.22 -2.97 6.15
N GLN A 162 14.06 -3.98 5.92
CA GLN A 162 15.52 -3.83 5.99
C GLN A 162 16.05 -2.82 4.97
N ILE A 163 15.54 -2.82 3.74
CA ILE A 163 15.94 -1.83 2.71
C ILE A 163 15.54 -0.41 3.13
N LEU A 164 14.35 -0.27 3.74
CA LEU A 164 13.76 0.99 4.18
C LEU A 164 14.33 1.53 5.50
N GLY A 165 15.00 0.70 6.30
CA GLY A 165 15.56 1.08 7.60
C GLY A 165 14.53 0.96 8.71
N ASP A 166 14.03 2.08 9.23
CA ASP A 166 13.12 2.11 10.39
C ASP A 166 11.80 2.83 10.10
N PRO A 167 10.82 2.15 9.46
CA PRO A 167 9.49 2.71 9.25
C PRO A 167 8.72 3.04 10.54
N LYS A 168 9.06 2.42 11.67
CA LYS A 168 8.38 2.65 12.95
C LYS A 168 8.74 4.02 13.50
N GLU A 169 10.02 4.34 13.56
CA GLU A 169 10.49 5.69 13.94
C GLU A 169 10.07 6.74 12.89
N THR A 170 10.15 6.40 11.60
CA THR A 170 10.00 7.39 10.52
C THR A 170 8.54 7.80 10.27
N ILE A 171 7.63 6.84 10.17
CA ILE A 171 6.21 7.11 9.82
C ILE A 171 5.21 6.40 10.74
N GLY A 172 5.69 5.74 11.81
CA GLY A 172 4.83 5.06 12.79
C GLY A 172 4.32 3.69 12.34
N VAL A 173 4.92 3.08 11.31
CA VAL A 173 4.52 1.75 10.82
C VAL A 173 5.44 0.67 11.40
N GLN A 174 4.88 -0.23 12.18
CA GLN A 174 5.57 -1.38 12.74
C GLN A 174 5.21 -2.66 11.98
N LEU A 175 6.21 -3.48 11.65
CA LEU A 175 6.02 -4.87 11.21
C LEU A 175 5.99 -5.79 12.44
N THR A 176 4.97 -6.63 12.56
CA THR A 176 4.84 -7.63 13.63
C THR A 176 5.63 -8.91 13.29
N ASP A 177 5.79 -9.79 14.28
CA ASP A 177 6.43 -11.10 14.09
C ASP A 177 5.67 -12.00 13.10
N SER A 178 4.35 -11.80 13.01
CA SER A 178 3.46 -12.45 12.04
C SER A 178 3.43 -11.76 10.67
N TYR A 179 4.36 -10.82 10.42
CA TYR A 179 4.46 -10.07 9.16
C TYR A 179 3.24 -9.21 8.85
N LEU A 180 2.44 -8.83 9.84
CA LEU A 180 1.39 -7.83 9.66
C LEU A 180 1.94 -6.44 9.94
N MET A 181 1.34 -5.41 9.37
CA MET A 181 1.70 -4.03 9.66
C MET A 181 0.71 -3.41 10.63
N LEU A 182 1.22 -2.57 11.53
CA LEU A 182 0.45 -1.71 12.43
C LEU A 182 0.86 -0.25 12.16
N PRO A 183 -0.07 0.67 11.83
CA PRO A 183 -1.52 0.46 11.67
C PRO A 183 -1.91 -0.58 10.63
N MET A 184 -3.02 -1.29 10.84
CA MET A 184 -3.48 -2.35 9.93
C MET A 184 -3.80 -1.82 8.52
N LYS A 185 -4.27 -0.57 8.41
CA LYS A 185 -4.45 0.12 7.13
C LYS A 185 -3.12 0.73 6.68
N SER A 186 -2.19 -0.16 6.38
CA SER A 186 -0.90 0.14 5.77
C SER A 186 -0.64 -0.82 4.62
N ALA A 187 0.19 -0.40 3.66
CA ALA A 187 0.63 -1.25 2.56
C ALA A 187 2.14 -1.06 2.34
N SER A 188 2.79 -2.11 1.87
CA SER A 188 4.21 -2.10 1.54
C SER A 188 4.44 -2.78 0.20
N GLY A 189 5.46 -2.34 -0.52
CA GLY A 189 5.77 -2.91 -1.83
C GLY A 189 6.99 -2.26 -2.47
N ILE A 190 7.15 -2.54 -3.77
CA ILE A 190 8.17 -1.91 -4.61
C ILE A 190 7.48 -1.30 -5.82
N LEU A 191 7.74 -0.03 -6.06
CA LEU A 191 7.38 0.63 -7.31
C LEU A 191 8.52 0.53 -8.33
N PHE A 192 8.17 0.40 -9.60
CA PHE A 192 9.09 0.30 -10.72
C PHE A 192 8.36 0.67 -12.02
N SER A 193 9.09 0.71 -13.13
CA SER A 193 8.51 0.85 -14.47
C SER A 193 8.77 -0.42 -15.28
N THR A 194 7.82 -0.80 -16.13
CA THR A 194 8.01 -1.86 -17.12
C THR A 194 7.20 -1.54 -18.38
N SER A 195 7.74 -1.86 -19.55
CA SER A 195 7.01 -1.74 -20.81
C SER A 195 5.90 -2.80 -20.96
N LYS A 196 6.01 -3.93 -20.24
CA LYS A 196 5.10 -5.08 -20.34
C LYS A 196 3.73 -4.81 -19.72
N GLY A 197 3.63 -3.83 -18.82
CA GLY A 197 2.46 -3.55 -18.00
C GLY A 197 2.15 -4.70 -17.03
N PHE A 198 2.17 -4.45 -15.73
CA PHE A 198 1.97 -5.51 -14.75
C PHE A 198 1.01 -5.08 -13.63
N GLU A 199 0.15 -6.01 -13.20
CA GLU A 199 -0.78 -5.84 -12.09
C GLU A 199 -0.95 -7.19 -11.37
N ASN A 200 -0.73 -7.21 -10.06
CA ASN A 200 -0.80 -8.43 -9.24
C ASN A 200 -2.15 -9.15 -9.42
N CYS A 201 -3.26 -8.41 -9.57
CA CYS A 201 -4.59 -8.99 -9.72
C CYS A 201 -4.74 -9.89 -10.96
N ARG A 202 -3.94 -9.68 -12.01
CA ARG A 202 -3.93 -10.56 -13.19
C ARG A 202 -3.37 -11.95 -12.90
N MET A 203 -2.60 -12.11 -11.83
CA MET A 203 -2.01 -13.40 -11.44
C MET A 203 -2.63 -13.99 -10.17
N CYS A 204 -3.51 -13.26 -9.50
CA CYS A 204 -4.18 -13.72 -8.28
C CYS A 204 -5.45 -14.51 -8.64
N PRO A 205 -5.56 -15.81 -8.26
CA PRO A 205 -6.75 -16.63 -8.57
C PRO A 205 -7.95 -16.34 -7.65
N ARG A 206 -7.82 -15.44 -6.67
CA ARG A 206 -8.91 -15.10 -5.73
C ARG A 206 -10.03 -14.34 -6.43
N GLU A 207 -11.16 -14.98 -6.67
CA GLU A 207 -12.28 -14.37 -7.42
C GLU A 207 -12.89 -13.15 -6.71
N ASN A 208 -13.42 -13.34 -5.50
CA ASN A 208 -14.16 -12.32 -4.74
C ASN A 208 -13.23 -11.46 -3.86
N CYS A 209 -12.24 -10.82 -4.47
CA CYS A 209 -11.38 -9.86 -3.78
C CYS A 209 -11.98 -8.44 -3.90
N PRO A 210 -12.34 -7.77 -2.78
CA PRO A 210 -12.90 -6.42 -2.83
C PRO A 210 -11.92 -5.38 -3.41
N GLY A 211 -10.61 -5.64 -3.30
CA GLY A 211 -9.56 -4.79 -3.86
C GLY A 211 -9.10 -5.18 -5.28
N ARG A 212 -9.88 -5.97 -6.02
CA ARG A 212 -9.49 -6.43 -7.38
C ARG A 212 -9.44 -5.25 -8.36
N ARG A 213 -8.28 -5.05 -8.98
CA ARG A 213 -8.05 -3.98 -9.99
C ARG A 213 -8.00 -4.48 -11.44
N ALA A 214 -7.83 -5.79 -11.65
CA ALA A 214 -7.81 -6.41 -12.97
C ALA A 214 -8.38 -7.84 -12.91
N PRO A 215 -8.96 -8.38 -14.00
CA PRO A 215 -9.39 -9.78 -14.06
C PRO A 215 -8.19 -10.74 -14.01
N TYR A 216 -8.40 -11.94 -13.47
CA TYR A 216 -7.38 -13.00 -13.44
C TYR A 216 -7.10 -13.50 -14.87
N ASP A 217 -5.82 -13.73 -15.18
CA ASP A 217 -5.32 -14.11 -16.49
C ASP A 217 -4.38 -15.34 -16.37
N PRO A 218 -4.91 -16.55 -16.61
CA PRO A 218 -4.12 -17.78 -16.55
C PRO A 218 -2.97 -17.83 -17.56
N GLN A 219 -3.11 -17.18 -18.72
CA GLN A 219 -2.07 -17.17 -19.76
C GLN A 219 -0.87 -16.35 -19.32
N LEU A 220 -1.14 -15.20 -18.67
CA LEU A 220 -0.08 -14.40 -18.06
C LEU A 220 0.69 -15.21 -17.00
N VAL A 221 0.00 -15.99 -16.16
CA VAL A 221 0.67 -16.84 -15.15
C VAL A 221 1.61 -17.85 -15.80
N GLU A 222 1.19 -18.48 -16.91
CA GLU A 222 2.02 -19.46 -17.61
C GLU A 222 3.28 -18.82 -18.21
N SER A 223 3.16 -17.62 -18.79
CA SER A 223 4.30 -16.89 -19.37
C SER A 223 5.39 -16.49 -18.35
N TYR A 224 5.11 -16.57 -17.05
CA TYR A 224 6.09 -16.29 -15.99
C TYR A 224 6.75 -17.57 -15.43
N LYS A 225 6.33 -18.75 -15.89
CA LYS A 225 6.94 -20.04 -15.55
C LYS A 225 8.07 -20.43 -16.50
N GLU A 226 7.98 -20.02 -17.75
CA GLU A 226 9.03 -20.12 -18.77
C GLU A 226 10.24 -19.25 -18.41
#